data_AF-A0A0B1THH1-F1
#
_entry.id   AF-A0A0B1THH1-F1
#
_cell.length_a   1.000
_cell.length_b   1.000
_cell.length_c   1.000
_cell.angle_alpha   90.00
_cell.angle_beta   90.00
_cell.angle_gamma   90.00
#
_symmetry.space_group_name_H-M   'P 1'
#
loop_
_entity.id
_entity.type
_entity.pdbx_description
1 polymer ?
#
loop_
_entity_poly.entity_id
_entity_poly.type
_entity_poly.pdbx_seq_one_letter_code
_entity_poly.pdbx_strand_id
1 'polypeptide(L)'
;MLIQKAVSLLTETSSTYCPKKDRRIWGAIGSYATCFRGQAAEYTGSYVDNSPPNEILKTLTDYHKEQIKAVVAAGLNNLLFETVSSLLEAQAISDALRICGFEDVKAVVSFTCKKNGNAVRHGEPFSEVVKLVLENPKVVGFGINCTHPAAITPLLESVQSLVSDKEVFIYPNSGQHEQEPGEEDPLKIILRSIEKWIHLGATVIGGCCGLGADNIQEIRKKVDSLYPDT
;
A
#
# COMPACT_ATOMS: atom_id res chain seq x y z
N MET A 1 -23.37 5.04 -2.44
CA MET A 1 -23.74 4.89 -3.86
C MET A 1 -22.54 4.57 -4.77
N LEU A 2 -21.49 5.41 -4.87
CA LEU A 2 -20.36 5.15 -5.78
C LEU A 2 -19.48 3.96 -5.35
N ILE A 3 -19.07 3.89 -4.07
CA ILE A 3 -18.24 2.79 -3.55
C ILE A 3 -18.97 1.44 -3.70
N GLN A 4 -20.25 1.37 -3.30
CA GLN A 4 -21.10 0.18 -3.52
C GLN A 4 -21.16 -0.25 -4.98
N LYS A 5 -21.30 0.70 -5.91
CA LYS A 5 -21.29 0.39 -7.35
C LYS A 5 -19.94 -0.17 -7.81
N ALA A 6 -18.82 0.38 -7.33
CA ALA A 6 -17.48 -0.12 -7.63
C ALA A 6 -17.29 -1.56 -7.12
N VAL A 7 -17.73 -1.86 -5.90
CA VAL A 7 -17.68 -3.22 -5.33
C VAL A 7 -18.54 -4.20 -6.13
N SER A 8 -19.75 -3.79 -6.52
CA SER A 8 -20.64 -4.61 -7.36
C SER A 8 -19.99 -4.95 -8.70
N LEU A 9 -19.45 -3.94 -9.41
CA LEU A 9 -18.78 -4.13 -10.70
C LEU A 9 -17.56 -5.05 -10.58
N LEU A 10 -16.75 -4.88 -9.54
CA LEU A 10 -15.60 -5.73 -9.30
C LEU A 10 -16.02 -7.18 -9.03
N THR A 11 -17.06 -7.38 -8.23
CA THR A 11 -17.59 -8.71 -7.89
C THR A 11 -18.13 -9.43 -9.13
N GLU A 12 -18.91 -8.73 -9.96
CA GLU A 12 -19.43 -9.24 -11.22
C GLU A 12 -18.32 -9.54 -12.24
N THR A 13 -17.33 -8.66 -12.35
CA THR A 13 -16.18 -8.87 -13.25
C THR A 13 -15.36 -10.08 -12.78
N SER A 14 -15.11 -10.19 -11.48
CA SER A 14 -14.37 -11.31 -10.89
C SER A 14 -15.09 -12.65 -11.14
N SER A 15 -16.40 -12.71 -10.90
CA SER A 15 -17.19 -13.93 -11.13
C SER A 15 -17.25 -14.32 -12.61
N THR A 16 -17.26 -13.35 -13.52
CA THR A 16 -17.36 -13.59 -14.97
C THR A 16 -16.03 -14.02 -15.59
N TYR A 17 -14.94 -13.31 -15.29
CA TYR A 17 -13.66 -13.47 -16.01
C TYR A 17 -12.59 -14.22 -15.21
N CYS A 18 -12.74 -14.34 -13.89
CA CYS A 18 -11.79 -15.01 -13.02
C CYS A 18 -12.49 -16.02 -12.08
N PRO A 19 -13.17 -17.07 -12.59
CA PRO A 19 -13.98 -17.97 -11.78
C PRO A 19 -13.19 -18.86 -10.79
N LYS A 20 -11.86 -18.76 -10.75
CA LYS A 20 -11.03 -19.47 -9.75
C LYS A 20 -11.33 -18.95 -8.34
N LYS A 21 -11.46 -19.87 -7.39
CA LYS A 21 -12.03 -19.64 -6.05
C LYS A 21 -11.14 -18.84 -5.07
N ASP A 22 -9.87 -18.60 -5.37
CA ASP A 22 -8.90 -18.05 -4.39
C ASP A 22 -8.52 -16.59 -4.63
N ARG A 23 -9.42 -15.77 -5.20
CA ARG A 23 -9.19 -14.33 -5.38
C ARG A 23 -9.57 -13.56 -4.12
N ARG A 24 -8.63 -12.74 -3.64
CA ARG A 24 -8.83 -11.83 -2.51
C ARG A 24 -9.18 -10.44 -3.03
N ILE A 25 -10.27 -9.86 -2.52
CA ILE A 25 -10.67 -8.49 -2.81
C ILE A 25 -10.34 -7.62 -1.61
N TRP A 26 -9.70 -6.48 -1.87
CA TRP A 26 -9.33 -5.48 -0.88
C TRP A 26 -9.97 -4.14 -1.27
N GLY A 27 -10.59 -3.47 -0.30
CA GLY A 27 -11.14 -2.13 -0.46
C GLY A 27 -10.04 -1.10 -0.28
N ALA A 28 -9.61 -0.50 -1.39
CA ALA A 28 -8.56 0.52 -1.37
C ALA A 28 -9.06 1.85 -0.77
N ILE A 29 -8.29 2.42 0.14
CA ILE A 29 -8.52 3.70 0.79
C ILE A 29 -7.25 4.53 0.61
N GLY A 30 -7.33 5.60 -0.17
CA GLY A 30 -6.19 6.51 -0.37
C GLY A 30 -5.88 7.35 0.87
N SER A 31 -4.67 7.89 0.91
CA SER A 31 -4.28 8.86 1.93
C SER A 31 -5.07 10.17 1.86
N TYR A 32 -5.09 10.90 2.97
CA TYR A 32 -5.65 12.24 3.09
C TYR A 32 -4.99 13.25 2.14
N ALA A 33 -3.77 12.96 1.68
CA ALA A 33 -3.10 13.72 0.63
C ALA A 33 -3.97 13.95 -0.62
N THR A 34 -4.90 13.04 -0.92
CA THR A 34 -5.85 13.16 -2.04
C THR A 34 -6.78 14.37 -1.93
N CYS A 35 -6.93 14.96 -0.74
CA CYS A 35 -7.63 16.23 -0.53
C CYS A 35 -6.87 17.44 -1.11
N PHE A 36 -5.56 17.31 -1.37
CA PHE A 36 -4.67 18.36 -1.89
C PHE A 36 -4.42 18.18 -3.39
N ARG A 37 -5.51 18.08 -4.16
CA ARG A 37 -5.45 17.81 -5.60
C ARG A 37 -4.53 18.78 -6.33
N GLY A 38 -3.67 18.23 -7.19
CA GLY A 38 -2.71 18.99 -7.99
C GLY A 38 -1.42 19.36 -7.28
N GLN A 39 -1.26 19.00 -5.99
CA GLN A 39 -0.05 19.31 -5.23
C GLN A 39 0.90 18.13 -5.09
N ALA A 40 0.52 16.94 -5.55
CA ALA A 40 1.29 15.70 -5.36
C ALA A 40 1.72 15.50 -3.89
N ALA A 41 0.84 15.90 -2.95
CA ALA A 41 1.12 15.94 -1.53
C ALA A 41 1.39 14.55 -0.94
N GLU A 42 0.96 13.49 -1.63
CA GLU A 42 1.27 12.11 -1.28
C GLU A 42 2.75 11.77 -1.51
N TYR A 43 3.45 12.51 -2.38
CA TYR A 43 4.87 12.33 -2.67
C TYR A 43 5.79 13.24 -1.83
N THR A 44 5.23 14.13 -1.01
CA THR A 44 5.98 14.94 -0.04
C THR A 44 5.62 14.61 1.40
N GLY A 45 4.36 14.25 1.66
CA GLY A 45 3.81 14.06 3.00
C GLY A 45 3.63 15.35 3.81
N SER A 46 3.93 16.52 3.26
CA SER A 46 3.95 17.80 3.98
C SER A 46 2.56 18.30 4.41
N TYR A 47 1.48 17.65 3.99
CA TYR A 47 0.14 18.02 4.42
C TYR A 47 -0.07 17.84 5.92
N VAL A 48 0.76 17.01 6.58
CA VAL A 48 0.70 16.83 8.04
C VAL A 48 1.24 18.03 8.82
N ASP A 49 2.00 18.91 8.16
CA ASP A 49 2.58 20.11 8.78
C ASP A 49 1.66 21.34 8.72
N ASN A 50 0.49 21.20 8.07
CA ASN A 50 -0.42 22.32 7.84
C ASN A 50 -1.16 22.80 9.10
N SER A 51 -1.10 22.07 10.20
CA SER A 51 -1.78 22.41 11.46
C SER A 51 -1.06 21.75 12.65
N PRO A 52 -1.30 22.21 13.90
CA PRO A 52 -0.69 21.60 15.08
C PRO A 52 -0.94 20.07 15.16
N PRO A 53 0.02 19.26 15.66
CA PRO A 53 -0.04 17.80 15.58
C PRO A 53 -1.36 17.16 16.06
N ASN A 54 -1.93 17.65 17.15
CA ASN A 54 -3.19 17.13 17.69
C ASN A 54 -4.40 17.43 16.79
N GLU A 55 -4.41 18.60 16.15
CA GLU A 55 -5.51 19.04 15.28
C GLU A 55 -5.49 18.29 13.94
N ILE A 56 -4.31 18.16 13.35
CA ILE A 56 -4.14 17.39 12.12
C ILE A 56 -4.39 15.90 12.36
N LEU A 57 -3.90 15.32 13.47
CA LEU A 57 -4.17 13.93 13.83
C LEU A 57 -5.68 13.65 13.93
N LYS A 58 -6.43 14.56 14.57
CA LYS A 58 -7.88 14.45 14.65
C LYS A 58 -8.53 14.51 13.26
N THR A 59 -8.09 15.43 12.41
CA THR A 59 -8.57 15.58 11.03
C THR A 59 -8.35 14.31 10.21
N LEU A 60 -7.14 13.76 10.27
CA LEU A 60 -6.77 12.51 9.59
C LEU A 60 -7.58 11.33 10.12
N THR A 61 -7.77 11.26 11.43
CA THR A 61 -8.53 10.17 12.08
C THR A 61 -10.00 10.21 11.65
N ASP A 62 -10.62 11.40 11.64
CA ASP A 62 -12.00 11.57 11.21
C ASP A 62 -12.17 11.27 9.71
N TYR A 63 -11.20 11.66 8.86
CA TYR A 63 -11.19 11.27 7.45
C TYR A 63 -11.20 9.75 7.28
N HIS A 64 -10.25 9.05 7.91
CA HIS A 64 -10.12 7.59 7.77
C HIS A 64 -11.31 6.83 8.36
N LYS A 65 -11.92 7.32 9.44
CA LYS A 65 -13.17 6.75 9.98
C LYS A 65 -14.29 6.75 8.95
N GLU A 66 -14.48 7.86 8.24
CA GLU A 66 -15.54 7.96 7.24
C GLU A 66 -15.26 7.06 6.02
N GLN A 67 -13.99 6.95 5.59
CA GLN A 67 -13.62 6.03 4.51
C GLN A 67 -13.84 4.57 4.91
N ILE A 68 -13.39 4.17 6.11
CA ILE A 68 -13.58 2.80 6.63
C ILE A 68 -15.07 2.44 6.66
N LYS A 69 -15.92 3.29 7.26
CA LYS A 69 -17.36 3.03 7.32
C LYS A 69 -17.96 2.88 5.92
N ALA A 70 -17.55 3.71 4.96
CA ALA A 70 -18.09 3.68 3.62
C ALA A 70 -17.72 2.40 2.85
N VAL A 71 -16.49 1.91 3.01
CA VAL A 71 -16.02 0.66 2.38
C VAL A 71 -16.64 -0.57 3.04
N VAL A 72 -16.73 -0.59 4.37
CA VAL A 72 -17.41 -1.67 5.12
C VAL A 72 -18.90 -1.71 4.79
N ALA A 73 -19.57 -0.56 4.70
CA ALA A 73 -20.98 -0.48 4.28
C ALA A 73 -21.20 -0.92 2.81
N ALA A 74 -20.13 -1.04 2.02
CA ALA A 74 -20.17 -1.62 0.69
C ALA A 74 -19.90 -3.14 0.67
N GLY A 75 -19.66 -3.76 1.82
CA GLY A 75 -19.48 -5.21 1.99
C GLY A 75 -18.03 -5.67 1.95
N LEU A 76 -17.04 -4.76 2.01
CA LEU A 76 -15.62 -5.13 2.03
C LEU A 76 -15.01 -4.98 3.43
N ASN A 77 -14.49 -6.08 3.96
CA ASN A 77 -13.86 -6.13 5.28
C ASN A 77 -12.32 -6.19 5.23
N ASN A 78 -11.73 -6.53 4.08
CA ASN A 78 -10.29 -6.40 3.86
C ASN A 78 -10.02 -4.99 3.30
N LEU A 79 -9.29 -4.17 4.03
CA LEU A 79 -9.02 -2.78 3.70
C LEU A 79 -7.54 -2.60 3.34
N LEU A 80 -7.27 -1.88 2.26
CA LEU A 80 -5.92 -1.53 1.84
C LEU A 80 -5.78 -0.01 1.92
N PHE A 81 -5.12 0.49 2.96
CA PHE A 81 -4.74 1.90 3.02
C PHE A 81 -3.51 2.08 2.15
N GLU A 82 -3.57 2.94 1.14
CA GLU A 82 -2.50 3.04 0.15
C GLU A 82 -1.93 4.45 0.02
N THR A 83 -0.64 4.50 -0.30
CA THR A 83 0.09 5.76 -0.52
C THR A 83 0.11 6.65 0.73
N VAL A 84 0.26 6.01 1.90
CA VAL A 84 0.47 6.68 3.19
C VAL A 84 1.90 7.20 3.24
N SER A 85 2.08 8.46 3.59
CA SER A 85 3.34 9.18 3.38
C SER A 85 3.99 9.70 4.67
N SER A 86 3.37 9.49 5.83
CA SER A 86 3.81 10.01 7.14
C SER A 86 3.49 9.05 8.29
N LEU A 87 4.23 9.18 9.39
CA LEU A 87 3.94 8.45 10.63
C LEU A 87 2.63 8.92 11.26
N LEU A 88 2.35 10.21 11.17
CA LEU A 88 1.15 10.81 11.76
C LEU A 88 -0.14 10.31 11.12
N GLU A 89 -0.15 10.13 9.79
CA GLU A 89 -1.29 9.51 9.11
C GLU A 89 -1.40 8.00 9.44
N ALA A 90 -0.27 7.30 9.56
CA ALA A 90 -0.27 5.90 10.00
C ALA A 90 -0.92 5.73 11.38
N GLN A 91 -0.61 6.65 12.31
CA GLN A 91 -1.27 6.73 13.61
C GLN A 91 -2.77 7.00 13.49
N ALA A 92 -3.17 7.96 12.66
CA ALA A 92 -4.57 8.28 12.41
C ALA A 92 -5.38 7.08 11.87
N ILE A 93 -4.80 6.30 10.96
CA ILE A 93 -5.40 5.07 10.43
C ILE A 93 -5.58 4.04 11.56
N SER A 94 -4.55 3.85 12.38
CA SER A 94 -4.60 2.93 13.52
C SER A 94 -5.70 3.33 14.51
N ASP A 95 -5.83 4.61 14.82
CA ASP A 95 -6.87 5.13 15.71
C ASP A 95 -8.26 5.03 15.10
N ALA A 96 -8.40 5.33 13.81
CA ALA A 96 -9.64 5.17 13.07
C ALA A 96 -10.14 3.71 13.09
N LEU A 97 -9.25 2.73 12.86
CA LEU A 97 -9.57 1.30 12.95
C LEU A 97 -10.05 0.90 14.35
N ARG A 98 -9.42 1.41 15.41
CA ARG A 98 -9.84 1.15 16.80
C ARG A 98 -11.22 1.76 17.09
N ILE A 99 -11.42 3.01 16.72
CA ILE A 99 -12.67 3.76 16.97
C ILE A 99 -13.85 3.15 16.20
N CYS A 100 -13.65 2.73 14.95
CA CYS A 100 -14.71 2.11 14.15
C CYS A 100 -15.18 0.76 14.72
N GLY A 101 -14.29 -0.01 15.36
CA GLY A 101 -14.68 -1.19 16.15
C GLY A 101 -15.22 -2.40 15.36
N PHE A 102 -15.18 -2.40 14.02
CA PHE A 102 -15.65 -3.52 13.21
C PHE A 102 -14.80 -4.78 13.41
N GLU A 103 -15.36 -5.84 14.00
CA GLU A 103 -14.61 -7.05 14.39
C GLU A 103 -13.94 -7.76 13.21
N ASP A 104 -14.67 -7.94 12.10
CA ASP A 104 -14.21 -8.68 10.91
C ASP A 104 -13.23 -7.91 10.01
N VAL A 105 -12.95 -6.64 10.32
CA VAL A 105 -12.06 -5.82 9.50
C VAL A 105 -10.60 -6.23 9.66
N LYS A 106 -9.96 -6.49 8.52
CA LYS A 106 -8.51 -6.68 8.37
C LYS A 106 -7.95 -5.57 7.51
N ALA A 107 -6.76 -5.08 7.84
CA ALA A 107 -6.13 -3.96 7.16
C ALA A 107 -4.70 -4.28 6.73
N VAL A 108 -4.31 -3.78 5.57
CA VAL A 108 -2.92 -3.58 5.17
C VAL A 108 -2.70 -2.08 5.03
N VAL A 109 -1.61 -1.57 5.60
CA VAL A 109 -1.21 -0.17 5.43
C VAL A 109 0.03 -0.12 4.54
N SER A 110 -0.12 0.44 3.34
CA SER A 110 0.92 0.55 2.34
C SER A 110 1.44 1.98 2.24
N PHE A 111 2.77 2.10 2.25
CA PHE A 111 3.47 3.36 2.31
C PHE A 111 4.10 3.75 0.98
N THR A 112 4.19 5.06 0.74
CA THR A 112 5.07 5.63 -0.28
C THR A 112 6.33 6.18 0.37
N CYS A 113 7.48 5.84 -0.21
CA CYS A 113 8.79 6.04 0.39
C CYS A 113 9.73 6.82 -0.54
N LYS A 114 10.76 7.41 0.05
CA LYS A 114 11.82 8.10 -0.68
C LYS A 114 12.64 7.09 -1.48
N LYS A 115 13.12 7.51 -2.66
CA LYS A 115 13.98 6.68 -3.54
C LYS A 115 15.25 6.15 -2.85
N ASN A 116 15.73 6.82 -1.80
CA ASN A 116 16.90 6.38 -1.03
C ASN A 116 16.66 5.11 -0.19
N GLY A 117 15.42 4.63 -0.06
CA GLY A 117 15.12 3.34 0.54
C GLY A 117 15.10 3.31 2.07
N ASN A 118 15.00 4.46 2.75
CA ASN A 118 15.12 4.51 4.22
C ASN A 118 13.86 5.02 4.95
N ALA A 119 13.06 5.85 4.30
CA ALA A 119 12.02 6.62 4.97
C ALA A 119 10.77 6.77 4.10
N VAL A 120 9.62 7.01 4.75
CA VAL A 120 8.42 7.49 4.06
C VAL A 120 8.66 8.89 3.48
N ARG A 121 7.78 9.34 2.58
CA ARG A 121 7.95 10.62 1.86
C ARG A 121 8.10 11.83 2.80
N HIS A 122 7.37 11.87 3.90
CA HIS A 122 7.48 12.94 4.90
C HIS A 122 8.88 12.94 5.54
N GLY A 123 9.34 11.79 6.07
CA GLY A 123 10.77 11.59 6.37
C GLY A 123 11.07 10.65 7.51
N GLU A 124 10.05 10.12 8.17
CA GLU A 124 10.18 9.16 9.26
C GLU A 124 10.75 7.83 8.75
N PRO A 125 11.61 7.15 9.53
CA PRO A 125 12.14 5.84 9.17
C PRO A 125 11.02 4.85 8.83
N PHE A 126 11.21 4.10 7.75
CA PHE A 126 10.20 3.13 7.32
C PHE A 126 9.90 2.06 8.38
N SER A 127 10.93 1.66 9.13
CA SER A 127 10.78 0.69 10.22
C SER A 127 9.91 1.19 11.37
N GLU A 128 9.89 2.50 11.65
CA GLU A 128 9.06 3.09 12.70
C GLU A 128 7.58 3.09 12.30
N VAL A 129 7.27 3.49 11.06
CA VAL A 129 5.88 3.50 10.60
C VAL A 129 5.29 2.09 10.49
N VAL A 130 6.09 1.11 10.05
CA VAL A 130 5.66 -0.31 9.99
C VAL A 130 5.42 -0.85 11.39
N LYS A 131 6.34 -0.61 12.33
CA LYS A 131 6.17 -1.03 13.72
C LYS A 131 4.87 -0.46 14.32
N LEU A 132 4.63 0.83 14.13
CA LEU A 132 3.45 1.52 14.67
C LEU A 132 2.13 0.89 14.19
N VAL A 133 2.00 0.63 12.88
CA VAL A 133 0.73 0.08 12.36
C VAL A 133 0.54 -1.37 12.78
N LEU A 134 1.61 -2.16 12.91
CA LEU A 134 1.54 -3.56 13.32
C LEU A 134 1.20 -3.76 14.80
N GLU A 135 1.26 -2.71 15.63
CA GLU A 135 0.73 -2.74 17.01
C GLU A 135 -0.81 -2.80 17.04
N ASN A 136 -1.47 -2.51 15.92
CA ASN A 136 -2.91 -2.66 15.80
C ASN A 136 -3.29 -4.09 15.37
N PRO A 137 -4.07 -4.84 16.15
CA PRO A 137 -4.40 -6.24 15.84
C PRO A 137 -5.24 -6.41 14.56
N LYS A 138 -5.88 -5.34 14.06
CA LYS A 138 -6.60 -5.37 12.78
C LYS A 138 -5.66 -5.23 11.58
N VAL A 139 -4.44 -4.73 11.78
CA VAL A 139 -3.45 -4.60 10.72
C VAL A 139 -2.71 -5.93 10.57
N VAL A 140 -3.09 -6.68 9.53
CA VAL A 140 -2.54 -7.99 9.21
C VAL A 140 -1.24 -7.91 8.40
N GLY A 141 -0.83 -6.70 8.01
CA GLY A 141 0.34 -6.51 7.18
C GLY A 141 0.59 -5.06 6.79
N PHE A 142 1.63 -4.87 5.99
CA PHE A 142 2.02 -3.57 5.45
C PHE A 142 2.33 -3.68 3.95
N GLY A 143 2.54 -2.55 3.30
CA GLY A 143 2.97 -2.54 1.92
C GLY A 143 3.92 -1.40 1.59
N ILE A 144 4.50 -1.49 0.39
CA ILE A 144 5.25 -0.41 -0.23
C ILE A 144 4.69 -0.23 -1.64
N ASN A 145 4.14 0.95 -1.90
CA ASN A 145 3.53 1.27 -3.17
C ASN A 145 3.92 2.65 -3.67
N CYS A 146 3.72 2.86 -4.98
CA CYS A 146 3.99 4.13 -5.64
C CYS A 146 5.37 4.72 -5.25
N THR A 147 6.34 3.83 -5.12
CA THR A 147 7.73 4.07 -4.75
C THR A 147 8.61 3.52 -5.86
N HIS A 148 9.72 4.20 -6.15
CA HIS A 148 10.68 3.75 -7.14
C HIS A 148 11.22 2.34 -6.79
N PRO A 149 11.28 1.37 -7.73
CA PRO A 149 11.57 -0.03 -7.40
C PRO A 149 12.96 -0.25 -6.78
N ALA A 150 13.95 0.61 -7.07
CA ALA A 150 15.28 0.56 -6.46
C ALA A 150 15.26 0.75 -4.91
N ALA A 151 14.22 1.40 -4.37
CA ALA A 151 14.10 1.64 -2.94
C ALA A 151 13.51 0.44 -2.16
N ILE A 152 12.84 -0.50 -2.84
CA ILE A 152 12.03 -1.53 -2.18
C ILE A 152 12.86 -2.50 -1.35
N THR A 153 13.97 -3.00 -1.92
CA THR A 153 14.82 -3.98 -1.24
C THR A 153 15.38 -3.46 0.09
N PRO A 154 16.04 -2.27 0.16
CA PRO A 154 16.53 -1.75 1.44
C PRO A 154 15.40 -1.46 2.45
N LEU A 155 14.22 -1.01 1.98
CA LEU A 155 13.05 -0.83 2.84
C LEU A 155 12.60 -2.16 3.47
N LEU A 156 12.49 -3.23 2.68
CA LEU A 156 12.15 -4.55 3.17
C LEU A 156 13.20 -5.11 4.14
N GLU A 157 14.48 -4.92 3.84
CA GLU A 157 15.58 -5.32 4.73
C GLU A 157 15.49 -4.61 6.09
N SER A 158 15.09 -3.33 6.12
CA SER A 158 14.93 -2.56 7.36
C SER A 158 13.84 -3.08 8.32
N VAL A 159 12.91 -3.90 7.81
CA VAL A 159 11.76 -4.43 8.58
C VAL A 159 11.68 -5.95 8.59
N GLN A 160 12.74 -6.65 8.17
CA GLN A 160 12.74 -8.11 8.03
C GLN A 160 12.35 -8.84 9.33
N SER A 161 12.68 -8.28 10.50
CA SER A 161 12.29 -8.86 11.79
C SER A 161 10.80 -8.75 12.11
N LEU A 162 10.03 -7.97 11.35
CA LEU A 162 8.61 -7.70 11.56
C LEU A 162 7.68 -8.46 10.59
N VAL A 163 8.23 -9.17 9.60
CA VAL A 163 7.45 -9.73 8.48
C VAL A 163 6.81 -11.10 8.74
N SER A 164 7.22 -11.80 9.81
CA SER A 164 6.69 -13.14 10.10
C SER A 164 5.17 -13.11 10.25
N ASP A 165 4.49 -13.99 9.50
CA ASP A 165 3.04 -14.15 9.50
C ASP A 165 2.26 -12.87 9.12
N LYS A 166 2.88 -11.97 8.35
CA LYS A 166 2.27 -10.73 7.85
C LYS A 166 2.03 -10.78 6.35
N GLU A 167 0.98 -10.07 5.92
CA GLU A 167 0.83 -9.70 4.52
C GLU A 167 1.84 -8.60 4.18
N VAL A 168 2.61 -8.78 3.11
CA VAL A 168 3.59 -7.79 2.65
C VAL A 168 3.34 -7.51 1.17
N PHE A 169 2.74 -6.35 0.91
CA PHE A 169 2.29 -5.97 -0.44
C PHE A 169 3.33 -5.06 -1.11
N ILE A 170 3.83 -5.47 -2.27
CA ILE A 170 4.86 -4.75 -3.02
C ILE A 170 4.34 -4.42 -4.41
N TYR A 171 4.05 -3.14 -4.65
CA TYR A 171 3.51 -2.69 -5.92
C TYR A 171 4.08 -1.31 -6.28
N PRO A 172 5.35 -1.27 -6.75
CA PRO A 172 6.06 -0.03 -7.04
C PRO A 172 5.43 0.73 -8.22
N ASN A 173 5.81 2.01 -8.39
CA ASN A 173 5.49 2.73 -9.62
C ASN A 173 6.48 2.38 -10.75
N SER A 174 6.21 2.88 -11.95
CA SER A 174 7.10 2.80 -13.12
C SER A 174 8.39 3.59 -12.98
N GLY A 175 8.64 4.29 -11.88
CA GLY A 175 9.85 5.09 -11.64
C GLY A 175 9.98 6.36 -12.50
N GLN A 176 9.13 6.57 -13.51
CA GLN A 176 9.31 7.57 -14.57
C GLN A 176 9.57 9.01 -14.07
N HIS A 177 8.99 9.39 -12.94
CA HIS A 177 9.12 10.75 -12.39
C HIS A 177 10.36 10.97 -11.51
N GLU A 178 11.02 9.89 -11.10
CA GLU A 178 12.22 9.93 -10.25
C GLU A 178 13.42 9.29 -10.94
N GLN A 179 13.29 8.95 -12.23
CA GLN A 179 14.32 8.28 -13.01
C GLN A 179 15.31 9.31 -13.56
N GLU A 180 16.59 9.09 -13.31
CA GLU A 180 17.68 9.93 -13.80
C GLU A 180 18.32 9.33 -15.08
N PRO A 181 18.93 10.16 -15.95
CA PRO A 181 19.62 9.67 -17.14
C PRO A 181 20.69 8.61 -16.81
N GLY A 182 20.64 7.48 -17.50
CA GLY A 182 21.58 6.37 -17.31
C GLY A 182 21.16 5.37 -16.23
N GLU A 183 20.07 5.62 -15.51
CA GLU A 183 19.50 4.62 -14.60
C GLU A 183 18.82 3.49 -15.37
N GLU A 184 18.86 2.31 -14.77
CA GLU A 184 18.22 1.12 -15.32
C GLU A 184 16.70 1.26 -15.37
N ASP A 185 16.11 0.66 -16.40
CA ASP A 185 14.66 0.56 -16.56
C ASP A 185 13.99 -0.01 -15.29
N PRO A 186 13.05 0.73 -14.68
CA PRO A 186 12.31 0.32 -13.50
C PRO A 186 11.65 -1.06 -13.63
N LEU A 187 11.16 -1.45 -14.80
CA LEU A 187 10.58 -2.78 -15.01
C LEU A 187 11.66 -3.87 -14.90
N LYS A 188 12.86 -3.64 -15.42
CA LYS A 188 13.99 -4.57 -15.26
C LYS A 188 14.40 -4.70 -13.79
N ILE A 189 14.39 -3.58 -13.05
CA ILE A 189 14.65 -3.58 -11.60
C ILE A 189 13.59 -4.42 -10.88
N ILE A 190 12.31 -4.27 -11.22
CA ILE A 190 11.23 -5.07 -10.65
C ILE A 190 11.47 -6.55 -10.90
N LEU A 191 11.59 -6.96 -12.17
CA LEU A 191 11.66 -8.37 -12.56
C LEU A 191 12.85 -9.11 -11.94
N ARG A 192 14.03 -8.47 -11.85
CA ARG A 192 15.19 -9.09 -11.21
C ARG A 192 15.09 -9.16 -9.68
N SER A 193 14.28 -8.30 -9.06
CA SER A 193 14.19 -8.18 -7.60
C SER A 193 13.11 -9.05 -6.98
N ILE A 194 12.17 -9.58 -7.79
CA ILE A 194 11.03 -10.41 -7.33
C ILE A 194 11.48 -11.54 -6.38
N GLU A 195 12.49 -12.31 -6.75
CA GLU A 195 12.98 -13.43 -5.92
C GLU A 195 13.45 -12.95 -4.54
N LYS A 196 14.23 -11.87 -4.53
CA LYS A 196 14.72 -11.25 -3.30
C LYS A 196 13.58 -10.69 -2.46
N TRP A 197 12.57 -10.06 -3.06
CA TRP A 197 11.40 -9.55 -2.34
C TRP A 197 10.59 -10.67 -1.68
N ILE A 198 10.41 -11.79 -2.38
CA ILE A 198 9.75 -12.98 -1.83
C ILE A 198 10.55 -13.53 -0.64
N HIS A 199 11.87 -13.65 -0.76
CA HIS A 199 12.73 -14.05 0.37
C HIS A 199 12.72 -13.08 1.55
N LEU A 200 12.39 -11.80 1.30
CA LEU A 200 12.20 -10.79 2.34
C LEU A 200 10.76 -10.73 2.87
N GLY A 201 9.87 -11.63 2.44
CA GLY A 201 8.53 -11.80 2.98
C GLY A 201 7.40 -11.26 2.12
N ALA A 202 7.65 -10.76 0.89
CA ALA A 202 6.59 -10.28 0.01
C ALA A 202 5.55 -11.38 -0.28
N THR A 203 4.27 -11.12 0.05
CA THR A 203 3.15 -12.04 -0.19
C THR A 203 2.29 -11.63 -1.39
N VAL A 204 2.37 -10.36 -1.81
CA VAL A 204 1.71 -9.81 -2.99
C VAL A 204 2.69 -8.96 -3.76
N ILE A 205 2.81 -9.20 -5.07
CA ILE A 205 3.62 -8.38 -5.98
C ILE A 205 2.72 -7.87 -7.11
N GLY A 206 2.78 -6.57 -7.39
CA GLY A 206 1.98 -5.92 -8.42
C GLY A 206 2.64 -4.65 -8.97
N GLY A 207 1.82 -3.68 -9.39
CA GLY A 207 2.28 -2.39 -9.89
C GLY A 207 1.33 -1.24 -9.54
N CYS A 208 1.87 -0.03 -9.45
CA CYS A 208 1.17 1.23 -9.21
C CYS A 208 1.19 2.10 -10.49
N CYS A 209 1.36 3.42 -10.35
CA CYS A 209 1.37 4.36 -11.48
C CYS A 209 2.36 3.97 -12.59
N GLY A 210 1.85 3.90 -13.82
CA GLY A 210 2.63 3.61 -15.03
C GLY A 210 2.92 2.14 -15.31
N LEU A 211 2.37 1.21 -14.52
CA LEU A 211 2.42 -0.22 -14.81
C LEU A 211 1.02 -0.73 -15.21
N GLY A 212 0.93 -1.31 -16.40
CA GLY A 212 -0.32 -1.81 -16.99
C GLY A 212 -0.44 -3.34 -16.94
N ALA A 213 -1.49 -3.86 -17.56
CA ALA A 213 -1.79 -5.30 -17.58
C ALA A 213 -0.64 -6.15 -18.16
N ASP A 214 0.04 -5.66 -19.19
CA ASP A 214 1.19 -6.35 -19.79
C ASP A 214 2.35 -6.50 -18.80
N ASN A 215 2.63 -5.45 -18.01
CA ASN A 215 3.66 -5.52 -16.96
C ASN A 215 3.27 -6.51 -15.86
N ILE A 216 1.99 -6.56 -15.47
CA ILE A 216 1.49 -7.56 -14.51
C ILE A 216 1.66 -8.98 -15.07
N GLN A 217 1.45 -9.18 -16.37
CA GLN A 217 1.68 -10.48 -17.02
C GLN A 217 3.16 -10.88 -16.97
N GLU A 218 4.10 -9.95 -17.18
CA GLU A 218 5.53 -10.21 -17.05
C GLU A 218 5.93 -10.55 -15.61
N ILE A 219 5.40 -9.81 -14.63
CA ILE A 219 5.60 -10.10 -13.20
C ILE A 219 5.09 -11.51 -12.89
N ARG A 220 3.89 -11.87 -13.35
CA ARG A 220 3.33 -13.22 -13.13
C ARG A 220 4.21 -14.31 -13.74
N LYS A 221 4.66 -14.15 -14.99
CA LYS A 221 5.57 -15.11 -15.65
C LYS A 221 6.86 -15.29 -14.85
N LYS A 222 7.42 -14.20 -14.31
CA LYS A 222 8.61 -14.26 -13.46
C LYS A 222 8.35 -15.01 -12.15
N VAL A 223 7.23 -14.76 -11.48
CA VAL A 223 6.85 -15.53 -10.26
C VAL A 223 6.64 -17.01 -10.60
N ASP A 224 5.90 -17.34 -11.67
CA ASP A 224 5.68 -18.74 -12.12
C ASP A 224 7.00 -19.48 -12.37
N SER A 225 7.99 -18.80 -12.97
CA SER A 225 9.30 -19.41 -13.23
C SER A 225 10.11 -19.72 -11.96
N LEU A 226 9.85 -18.99 -10.87
CA LEU A 226 10.52 -19.19 -9.58
C LEU A 226 9.75 -20.19 -8.71
N TYR A 227 8.42 -20.18 -8.80
CA TYR A 227 7.49 -20.97 -8.00
C TYR A 227 6.36 -21.52 -8.89
N PRO A 228 6.60 -22.62 -9.62
CA PRO A 228 5.65 -23.15 -10.61
C PRO A 228 4.35 -23.72 -10.00
N ASP A 229 4.34 -23.98 -8.69
CA ASP A 229 3.23 -24.61 -7.97
C ASP A 229 2.35 -23.60 -7.18
N THR A 230 2.55 -22.29 -7.35
CA THR A 230 1.79 -21.20 -6.69
C THR A 230 0.97 -20.34 -7.65
#